data_AF-A0A926SNS6-F1
#
_entry.id   AF-A0A926SNS6-F1
#
_cell.length_a   1.000
_cell.length_b   1.000
_cell.length_c   1.000
_cell.angle_alpha   90.00
_cell.angle_beta   90.00
_cell.angle_gamma   90.00
#
_symmetry.space_group_name_H-M   'P 1'
#
loop_
_entity.id
_entity.type
_entity.pdbx_description
1 polymer ?
#
loop_
_entity_poly.entity_id
_entity_poly.type
_entity_poly.pdbx_seq_one_letter_code
_entity_poly.pdbx_strand_id
1 'polypeptide(L)' 'MTTREQQQEYLASIAQAYDVGDFDYLAPGDLRSLDALIAEAWQAFKQDGDVDTQIRKIEKAMGRE' A
#
# COMPACT_ATOMS: atom_id res chain seq x y z
N MET A 1 16.84 -2.08 -4.80
CA MET A 1 16.03 -2.26 -3.58
C MET A 1 15.88 -0.90 -2.94
N THR A 2 14.65 -0.50 -2.62
CA THR A 2 14.37 0.74 -1.88
C THR A 2 14.90 0.59 -0.45
N THR A 3 15.33 1.69 0.15
CA THR A 3 15.77 1.68 1.55
C THR A 3 14.58 1.52 2.49
N ARG A 4 14.83 1.15 3.75
CA ARG A 4 13.78 1.02 4.75
C ARG A 4 13.01 2.33 4.96
N GLU A 5 13.72 3.45 4.95
CA GLU A 5 13.14 4.79 5.03
C GLU A 5 12.20 5.06 3.85
N GLN A 6 12.65 4.78 2.62
CA GLN A 6 11.83 4.95 1.42
C GLN A 6 10.57 4.07 1.43
N GLN A 7 10.69 2.83 1.92
CA GLN A 7 9.54 1.94 2.10
C GLN A 7 8.52 2.53 3.08
N GLN A 8 8.97 3.08 4.21
CA GLN A 8 8.10 3.70 5.21
C GLN A 8 7.39 4.94 4.66
N GLU A 9 8.14 5.84 4.02
CA GLU A 9 7.59 7.07 3.42
C GLU A 9 6.54 6.75 2.35
N TYR A 10 6.81 5.73 1.53
CA TYR A 10 5.88 5.30 0.49
C TYR A 10 4.59 4.72 1.08
N LEU A 11 4.69 3.83 2.07
CA LEU A 11 3.51 3.26 2.75
C LEU A 11 2.69 4.34 3.48
N ALA A 12 3.35 5.35 4.06
CA ALA A 12 2.68 6.48 4.70
C ALA A 12 1.93 7.35 3.67
N SER A 13 2.55 7.62 2.53
CA SER A 13 1.94 8.35 1.43
C SER A 13 0.69 7.64 0.88
N ILE A 14 0.76 6.32 0.66
CA ILE A 14 -0.41 5.56 0.19
C ILE A 14 -1.52 5.55 1.23
N ALA A 15 -1.21 5.33 2.51
CA ALA A 15 -2.20 5.34 3.58
C ALA A 15 -2.90 6.71 3.68
N GLN A 16 -2.16 7.81 3.53
CA GLN A 16 -2.73 9.15 3.47
C GLN A 16 -3.63 9.34 2.25
N ALA A 17 -3.20 8.90 1.06
CA ALA A 17 -4.01 8.96 -0.16
C ALA A 17 -5.33 8.18 -0.02
N TYR A 18 -5.28 7.04 0.66
CA TYR A 18 -6.48 6.25 0.97
C TYR A 18 -7.44 7.00 1.89
N ASP A 19 -6.94 7.58 2.98
CA ASP A 19 -7.75 8.29 3.97
C ASP A 19 -8.46 9.53 3.40
N VAL A 20 -7.82 10.23 2.45
CA VAL A 20 -8.40 11.42 1.79
C VAL A 20 -9.31 11.09 0.60
N GLY A 21 -9.50 9.80 0.27
CA GLY A 21 -10.37 9.37 -0.83
C GLY A 21 -9.76 9.51 -2.22
N ASP A 22 -8.43 9.56 -2.36
CA ASP A 22 -7.76 9.65 -3.67
C ASP A 22 -8.10 8.45 -4.58
N PHE A 23 -8.53 7.34 -3.97
CA PHE A 23 -8.93 6.10 -4.63
C PHE A 23 -10.44 5.91 -4.78
N ASP A 24 -11.27 6.93 -4.56
CA ASP A 24 -12.76 6.83 -4.68
C ASP A 24 -13.24 6.43 -6.08
N TYR A 25 -12.36 6.49 -7.09
CA TYR A 25 -12.60 5.95 -8.43
C TYR A 25 -12.64 4.41 -8.48
N LEU A 26 -12.11 3.72 -7.46
CA LEU A 26 -12.13 2.27 -7.35
C LEU A 26 -13.48 1.75 -6.88
N ALA A 27 -13.84 0.53 -7.29
CA ALA A 27 -15.06 -0.09 -6.78
C ALA A 27 -14.93 -0.38 -5.27
N PRO A 28 -16.03 -0.45 -4.51
CA PRO A 28 -15.99 -0.72 -3.07
C PRO A 28 -15.27 -2.02 -2.69
N GLY A 29 -15.28 -3.03 -3.57
CA GLY A 29 -14.52 -4.27 -3.39
C GLY A 29 -13.01 -4.07 -3.53
N ASP A 30 -12.59 -3.22 -4.46
CA ASP A 30 -11.18 -2.90 -4.70
C ASP A 30 -10.65 -1.98 -3.60
N LEU A 31 -11.44 -1.03 -3.11
CA LEU A 31 -11.11 -0.21 -1.95
C LEU A 31 -10.87 -1.03 -0.68
N ARG A 32 -11.69 -2.05 -0.43
CA ARG A 32 -11.47 -2.97 0.70
C ARG A 32 -10.21 -3.83 0.52
N SER A 33 -9.96 -4.24 -0.71
CA SER A 33 -8.75 -5.01 -1.05
C SER A 33 -7.50 -4.14 -0.87
N LEU A 34 -7.56 -2.88 -1.27
CA LEU A 34 -6.49 -1.90 -1.11
C LEU A 34 -6.19 -1.62 0.37
N ASP A 35 -7.22 -1.42 1.20
CA ASP A 35 -7.08 -1.26 2.67
C ASP A 35 -6.34 -2.46 3.29
N ALA A 36 -6.78 -3.68 2.95
CA ALA A 36 -6.15 -4.91 3.43
C ALA A 36 -4.67 -5.00 3.00
N LEU A 37 -4.36 -4.67 1.75
CA LEU A 37 -2.99 -4.68 1.24
C LEU A 37 -2.09 -3.63 1.93
N ILE A 38 -2.62 -2.43 2.19
CA ILE A 38 -1.92 -1.39 2.97
C ILE A 38 -1.61 -1.91 4.38
N ALA A 39 -2.58 -2.53 5.05
CA ALA A 39 -2.40 -3.12 6.37
C ALA A 39 -1.35 -4.25 6.37
N GLU A 40 -1.40 -5.16 5.40
CA GLU A 40 -0.42 -6.24 5.22
C GLU A 40 1.00 -5.69 5.00
N ALA A 41 1.14 -4.64 4.18
CA ALA A 41 2.42 -4.01 3.93
C ALA A 41 3.02 -3.37 5.19
N TRP A 42 2.19 -2.69 5.99
CA TRP A 42 2.61 -2.15 7.29
C TRP A 42 2.97 -3.24 8.30
N GLN A 43 2.26 -4.37 8.28
CA GLN A 43 2.61 -5.51 9.12
C GLN A 43 3.96 -6.12 8.70
N ALA A 44 4.19 -6.31 7.41
CA ALA A 44 5.48 -6.76 6.89
C ALA A 44 6.60 -5.78 7.26
N PHE A 45 6.32 -4.47 7.23
CA PHE A 45 7.26 -3.44 7.66
C PHE A 45 7.60 -3.53 9.16
N LYS A 46 6.63 -3.84 10.01
CA LYS A 46 6.89 -3.99 11.47
C LYS A 46 7.66 -5.26 11.81
N GLN A 47 7.59 -6.28 10.95
CA GLN A 47 8.17 -7.60 11.19
C GLN A 47 9.50 -7.84 10.44
N ASP A 48 10.10 -6.81 9.85
CA ASP A 48 11.29 -6.97 8.97
C ASP A 48 11.06 -7.97 7.82
N GLY A 49 9.82 -8.05 7.33
CA GLY A 49 9.41 -8.89 6.21
C GLY A 49 9.59 -8.23 4.84
N ASP A 50 9.15 -8.93 3.80
CA ASP A 50 9.24 -8.47 2.40
C ASP A 50 8.18 -7.42 2.07
N VAL A 51 8.54 -6.15 2.29
CA VAL A 51 7.68 -4.99 2.02
C VAL A 51 7.62 -4.66 0.53
N ASP A 52 8.69 -4.89 -0.24
CA ASP A 52 8.72 -4.66 -1.68
C ASP A 52 7.65 -5.47 -2.41
N THR A 53 7.48 -6.74 -2.02
CA THR A 53 6.41 -7.58 -2.58
C THR A 53 5.02 -7.03 -2.25
N GLN A 54 4.81 -6.51 -1.03
CA GLN A 54 3.50 -5.94 -0.66
C GLN A 54 3.22 -4.62 -1.37
N ILE A 55 4.23 -3.76 -1.52
CA ILE A 55 4.15 -2.53 -2.31
C ILE A 55 3.70 -2.82 -3.74
N ARG A 56 4.30 -3.82 -4.41
CA ARG A 56 3.89 -4.19 -5.77
C ARG A 56 2.45 -4.66 -5.87
N LYS A 57 1.93 -5.34 -4.85
CA LYS A 57 0.51 -5.74 -4.82
C LYS A 57 -0.40 -4.52 -4.70
N ILE A 58 -0.02 -3.53 -3.88
CA ILE A 58 -0.75 -2.27 -3.75
C ILE A 58 -0.76 -1.52 -5.08
N GLU A 59 0.41 -1.39 -5.73
CA GLU A 59 0.53 -0.73 -7.04
C GLU A 59 -0.36 -1.37 -8.12
N LYS A 60 -0.37 -2.70 -8.16
CA LYS A 60 -1.26 -3.47 -9.02
C LYS A 60 -2.74 -3.22 -8.70
N ALA A 61 -3.12 -3.20 -7.43
CA ALA A 61 -4.50 -2.91 -7.01
C ALA A 61 -4.93 -1.48 -7.38
N MET A 62 -4.00 -0.54 -7.44
CA MET A 62 -4.24 0.84 -7.90
C MET A 62 -4.24 0.98 -9.44
N GLY A 63 -3.88 -0.08 -10.19
CA GLY A 63 -3.76 -0.04 -11.65
C GLY A 63 -2.47 0.61 -12.17
N ARG A 64 -1.43 0.71 -11.33
CA ARG A 64 -0.10 1.23 -11.66
C ARG A 64 0.85 0.05 -11.89
N GLU A 65 0.79 -0.59 -13.05
CA GLU A 65 1.69 -1.70 -13.46
C GLU A 65 2.43 -1.39 -14.76
#